data_AF-A0A1L7WS01-F1
#
_entry.id   AF-A0A1L7WS01-F1
#
_cell.length_a   1.000
_cell.length_b   1.000
_cell.length_c   1.000
_cell.angle_alpha   90.00
_cell.angle_beta   90.00
_cell.angle_gamma   90.00
#
_symmetry.space_group_name_H-M   'P 1'
#
loop_
_entity.id
_entity.type
_entity.pdbx_description
1 polymer ?
#
loop_
_entity_poly.entity_id
_entity_poly.type
_entity_poly.pdbx_seq_one_letter_code
_entity_poly.pdbx_strand_id
1 'polypeptide(L)'
;MENDKGELVDLYVPRKCSATNRIIKAKDHASVQISVGKVDENGRFTGESQVYALCGFVRAMGESDDSLNRLAQRDGLLKNVWSGSSQR
;
A
#
# COMPACT_ATOMS: atom_id res chain seq x y z
N MET A 1 -19.95 -7.15 -3.00
CA MET A 1 -21.17 -7.25 -3.82
C MET A 1 -22.31 -7.47 -2.86
N GLU A 2 -23.38 -6.69 -3.00
CA GLU A 2 -24.58 -6.84 -2.17
C GLU A 2 -25.70 -7.42 -3.03
N ASN A 3 -26.57 -8.25 -2.44
CA ASN A 3 -27.81 -8.67 -3.08
C ASN A 3 -28.90 -7.59 -2.97
N ASP A 4 -30.06 -7.83 -3.57
CA ASP A 4 -31.20 -6.89 -3.53
C ASP A 4 -31.77 -6.66 -2.11
N LYS A 5 -31.35 -7.46 -1.13
CA LYS A 5 -31.70 -7.31 0.29
C LYS A 5 -30.63 -6.57 1.11
N GLY A 6 -29.55 -6.10 0.47
CA GLY A 6 -28.44 -5.39 1.11
C GLY A 6 -27.45 -6.29 1.85
N GLU A 7 -27.48 -7.61 1.61
CA GLU A 7 -26.57 -8.55 2.26
C GLU A 7 -25.30 -8.74 1.42
N LEU A 8 -24.13 -8.70 2.07
CA LEU A 8 -22.84 -8.97 1.41
C LEU A 8 -22.77 -10.45 1.00
N VAL A 9 -22.78 -10.72 -0.31
CA VAL A 9 -22.74 -12.09 -0.87
C VAL A 9 -21.34 -12.58 -1.21
N ASP A 10 -20.34 -11.70 -1.17
CA ASP A 10 -18.95 -12.08 -1.48
C ASP A 10 -18.30 -12.83 -0.31
N LEU A 11 -17.61 -13.94 -0.63
CA LEU A 11 -16.83 -14.71 0.34
C LEU A 11 -15.70 -13.90 1.00
N TYR A 12 -15.12 -12.95 0.26
CA TYR A 12 -14.11 -12.03 0.77
C TYR A 12 -14.01 -10.79 -0.13
N VAL A 13 -13.60 -9.66 0.45
CA VAL A 13 -13.23 -8.46 -0.30
C VAL A 13 -11.71 -8.43 -0.47
N PRO A 14 -11.17 -8.54 -1.70
CA PRO A 14 -9.73 -8.60 -1.92
C PRO A 14 -9.00 -7.32 -1.48
N ARG A 15 -7.71 -7.47 -1.15
CA ARG A 15 -6.80 -6.33 -0.94
C ARG A 15 -6.56 -5.57 -2.25
N LYS A 16 -6.34 -4.27 -2.14
CA LYS A 16 -5.93 -3.40 -3.25
C LYS A 16 -4.49 -2.96 -3.07
N CYS A 17 -3.76 -2.87 -4.17
CA CYS A 17 -2.41 -2.31 -4.21
C CYS A 17 -2.45 -0.82 -3.87
N SER A 18 -1.70 -0.40 -2.85
CA SER A 18 -1.63 0.98 -2.38
C SER A 18 -1.10 1.93 -3.46
N ALA A 19 -0.27 1.44 -4.39
CA ALA A 19 0.33 2.25 -5.44
C ALA A 19 -0.59 2.48 -6.64
N THR A 20 -1.32 1.45 -7.08
CA THR A 20 -2.06 1.45 -8.36
C THR A 20 -3.57 1.23 -8.22
N ASN A 21 -4.07 0.99 -7.01
CA ASN A 21 -5.45 0.61 -6.72
C ASN A 21 -5.94 -0.68 -7.41
N ARG A 22 -5.04 -1.43 -8.07
CA ARG A 22 -5.36 -2.74 -8.66
C ARG A 22 -5.63 -3.76 -7.57
N ILE A 23 -6.56 -4.68 -7.84
CA ILE A 23 -6.85 -5.82 -6.96
C ILE A 23 -5.64 -6.75 -6.91
N ILE A 24 -5.25 -7.15 -5.71
CA ILE A 24 -4.26 -8.21 -5.48
C ILE A 24 -5.00 -9.55 -5.51
N LYS A 25 -4.70 -10.36 -6.52
CA LYS A 25 -5.34 -11.68 -6.71
C LYS A 25 -4.85 -12.66 -5.65
N ALA A 26 -5.66 -13.67 -5.33
CA ALA A 26 -5.31 -14.70 -4.35
C ALA A 26 -4.05 -15.52 -4.73
N LYS A 27 -3.80 -15.72 -6.02
CA LYS A 27 -2.60 -16.43 -6.55
C LYS A 27 -1.43 -15.51 -6.90
N ASP A 28 -1.49 -14.22 -6.54
CA ASP A 28 -0.35 -13.31 -6.72
C ASP A 28 0.66 -13.50 -5.58
N HIS A 29 1.49 -14.54 -5.70
CA HIS A 29 2.56 -14.86 -4.74
C HIS A 29 3.73 -13.89 -4.80
N ALA A 30 3.77 -13.02 -5.82
CA ALA A 30 4.74 -11.93 -5.90
C ALA A 30 4.25 -10.67 -5.18
N SER A 31 3.01 -10.61 -4.69
CA SER A 31 2.56 -9.48 -3.87
C SER A 31 3.21 -9.47 -2.49
N VAL A 32 3.38 -8.28 -1.91
CA VAL A 32 3.91 -8.11 -0.54
C VAL A 32 3.04 -7.16 0.25
N GLN A 33 3.10 -7.32 1.56
CA GLN A 33 2.55 -6.39 2.53
C GLN A 33 3.70 -5.93 3.42
N ILE A 34 3.98 -4.63 3.38
CA ILE A 34 5.07 -3.99 4.14
C ILE A 34 4.44 -3.25 5.31
N SER A 35 4.87 -3.58 6.52
CA SER A 35 4.45 -2.90 7.75
C SER A 35 5.58 -1.98 8.21
N VAL A 36 5.32 -0.68 8.24
CA VAL A 36 6.24 0.34 8.74
C VAL A 36 5.81 0.74 10.14
N GLY A 37 6.64 0.46 11.14
CA GLY A 37 6.31 0.75 12.53
C GLY A 37 6.30 2.25 12.82
N LYS A 38 5.25 2.74 13.48
CA LYS A 38 5.20 4.11 13.97
C LYS A 38 6.05 4.24 15.22
N VAL A 39 6.82 5.32 15.29
CA VAL A 39 7.73 5.62 16.40
C VAL A 39 7.21 6.79 17.23
N ASP A 40 7.48 6.76 18.53
CA ASP A 40 7.25 7.88 19.44
C ASP A 40 8.36 8.94 19.32
N GLU A 41 8.27 10.00 20.11
CA GLU A 41 9.25 11.09 20.17
C GLU A 41 10.66 10.62 20.58
N ASN A 42 10.76 9.48 21.28
CA ASN A 42 12.02 8.87 21.69
C ASN A 42 12.55 7.87 20.65
N GLY A 43 11.91 7.76 19.49
CA GLY A 43 12.27 6.82 18.44
C GLY A 43 11.91 5.37 18.75
N ARG A 44 11.05 5.11 19.75
CA ARG A 44 10.64 3.75 20.13
C ARG A 44 9.38 3.35 19.38
N PHE A 45 9.33 2.09 19.00
CA PHE A 45 8.15 1.52 18.33
C PHE A 45 6.93 1.57 19.25
N THR A 46 5.83 2.12 18.75
CA THR A 46 4.57 2.34 19.50
C THR A 46 3.65 1.13 19.53
N GLY A 47 3.95 0.07 18.77
CA GLY A 47 3.05 -1.07 18.57
C GLY A 47 2.15 -0.93 17.34
N GLU A 48 1.93 0.29 16.85
CA GLU A 48 1.15 0.54 15.63
C GLU A 48 2.04 0.55 14.39
N SER A 49 1.52 0.05 13.26
CA SER A 49 2.22 0.07 11.98
C SER A 49 1.35 0.61 10.86
N GLN A 50 1.95 1.41 9.98
CA GLN A 50 1.35 1.78 8.70
C GLN A 50 1.63 0.67 7.70
N VAL A 51 0.59 0.20 7.00
CA VAL A 51 0.68 -0.96 6.11
C VAL A 51 0.52 -0.55 4.65
N TYR A 52 1.45 -0.99 3.80
CA TYR A 52 1.40 -0.81 2.35
C TYR A 52 1.33 -2.16 1.65
N ALA A 53 0.36 -2.32 0.75
CA ALA A 53 0.23 -3.52 -0.07
C ALA A 53 0.71 -3.21 -1.48
N LEU A 54 1.72 -3.95 -1.97
CA LEU A 54 2.22 -3.82 -3.33
C LEU A 54 1.93 -5.10 -4.11
N CYS A 55 1.29 -4.97 -5.28
CA CYS A 55 1.02 -6.10 -6.15
C CYS A 55 2.29 -6.58 -6.86
N GLY A 56 2.31 -7.85 -7.27
CA GLY A 56 3.45 -8.44 -7.96
C GLY A 56 3.80 -7.71 -9.26
N PHE A 57 2.81 -7.14 -9.95
CA PHE A 57 3.02 -6.36 -11.17
C PHE A 57 3.95 -5.16 -10.97
N VAL A 58 3.71 -4.35 -9.92
CA VAL A 58 4.56 -3.16 -9.64
C VAL A 58 5.98 -3.59 -9.28
N ARG A 59 6.12 -4.67 -8.52
CA ARG A 59 7.44 -5.22 -8.16
C ARG A 59 8.20 -5.77 -9.37
N ALA A 60 7.51 -6.45 -10.28
CA ALA A 60 8.11 -7.01 -11.49
C ALA A 60 8.63 -5.92 -12.45
N MET A 61 8.00 -4.75 -12.47
CA MET A 61 8.46 -3.61 -13.27
C MET A 61 9.62 -2.82 -12.64
N GLY A 62 9.99 -3.09 -11.38
CA GLY A 62 10.99 -2.29 -10.65
C GLY A 62 10.46 -0.98 -10.07
N GLU A 63 9.18 -0.67 -10.27
CA GLU A 63 8.52 0.57 -9.82
C GLU A 63 8.11 0.55 -8.33
N SER A 64 8.47 -0.52 -7.60
CA SER A 64 8.09 -0.68 -6.20
C SER A 64 8.78 0.30 -5.27
N ASP A 65 10.04 0.65 -5.56
CA ASP A 65 10.83 1.57 -4.74
C ASP A 65 10.26 3.00 -4.82
N ASP A 66 10.12 3.54 -6.04
CA ASP A 66 9.51 4.86 -6.25
C ASP A 66 8.10 4.94 -5.65
N SER A 67 7.29 3.91 -5.89
CA SER A 67 5.94 3.83 -5.31
C SER A 67 5.94 3.90 -3.79
N LEU A 68 6.87 3.23 -3.11
CA LEU A 68 6.97 3.25 -1.65
C LEU A 68 7.44 4.61 -1.15
N ASN A 69 8.44 5.22 -1.79
CA ASN A 69 8.93 6.55 -1.45
C ASN A 69 7.81 7.60 -1.56
N ARG A 70 7.04 7.57 -2.65
CA ARG A 70 5.89 8.45 -2.86
C ARG A 70 4.81 8.24 -1.79
N LEU A 71 4.46 7.00 -1.48
CA LEU A 71 3.42 6.67 -0.49
C LEU A 71 3.85 7.06 0.93
N ALA A 72 5.07 6.70 1.33
CA ALA A 72 5.60 7.02 2.65
C ALA A 72 5.77 8.53 2.85
N GLN A 73 6.19 9.27 1.82
CA GLN A 73 6.24 10.74 1.89
C GLN A 73 4.85 11.36 1.98
N ARG A 74 3.87 10.86 1.22
CA ARG A 74 2.48 11.34 1.30
C ARG A 74 1.88 11.12 2.68
N ASP A 75 2.18 9.98 3.30
CA ASP A 75 1.68 9.60 4.62
C ASP A 75 2.54 10.20 5.76
N GLY A 76 3.48 11.10 5.44
CA GLY A 76 4.25 11.90 6.41
C GLY A 76 5.43 11.19 7.07
N LEU A 77 5.78 9.99 6.61
CA LEU A 77 6.89 9.19 7.16
C LEU A 77 8.25 9.62 6.61
N LEU A 78 8.28 10.22 5.41
CA LEU A 78 9.48 10.72 4.75
C LEU A 78 9.30 12.19 4.36
N LYS A 79 10.43 12.91 4.24
CA LYS A 79 10.46 14.31 3.82
C LYS A 79 11.52 14.52 2.74
N ASN A 80 11.14 15.12 1.62
CA ASN A 80 12.01 15.49 0.49
C ASN A 80 12.79 14.31 -0.14
N VAL A 81 12.27 13.09 -0.07
CA VAL A 81 12.88 11.90 -0.70
C VAL A 81 12.33 11.70 -2.11
N TRP A 82 11.02 11.93 -2.29
CA TRP A 82 10.34 11.83 -3.57
C TRP A 82 9.99 13.22 -4.11
N SER A 83 10.17 13.42 -5.41
CA SER A 83 9.77 14.62 -6.12
C SER A 83 8.97 14.24 -7.35
N GLY A 84 7.70 14.64 -7.40
CA GLY A 84 6.93 14.58 -8.63
C GLY A 84 7.31 15.78 -9.46
N SER A 85 8.09 15.59 -10.52
CA SER A 85 8.20 16.62 -11.54
C SER A 85 6.81 16.80 -12.15
N SER A 86 6.16 17.92 -11.81
CA SER A 86 4.98 18.37 -12.54
C SER A 86 5.45 18.76 -13.94
N GLN A 87 5.59 17.79 -14.85
CA GLN A 87 5.63 18.07 -16.27
C GLN A 87 4.24 18.60 -16.66
N ARG A 88 4.09 19.92 -16.52
CA ARG A 88 3.18 20.69 -17.36
C ARG A 88 3.93 21.03 -18.65
#